data_AF-L9X0S5-F1
#
_entry.id   AF-L9X0S5-F1
#
_cell.length_a   1.000
_cell.length_b   1.000
_cell.length_c   1.000
_cell.angle_alpha   90.00
_cell.angle_beta   90.00
_cell.angle_gamma   90.00
#
_symmetry.space_group_name_H-M   'P 1'
#
loop_
_entity.id
_entity.type
_entity.pdbx_description
1 polymer ?
#
loop_
_entity_poly.entity_id
_entity_poly.type
_entity_poly.pdbx_seq_one_letter_code
_entity_poly.pdbx_strand_id
1 'polypeptide(L)'
;MLEAKLLFDADKLEAAGARGIVRLACIVGERSGKAGEKYAVIDSSSTSGIETSGVPDIALLQEWARERLDRLYTSPGRRLGESRWEFMEEFFTQFTAELGVEQ
;
A
#
# COMPACT_ATOMS: atom_id res chain seq x y z
N MET A 1 -21.55 2.24 -19.36
CA MET A 1 -22.70 1.71 -18.59
C MET A 1 -22.36 1.72 -17.11
N LEU A 2 -23.35 1.71 -16.21
CA LEU A 2 -23.15 1.81 -14.75
C LEU A 2 -22.44 0.56 -14.20
N GLU A 3 -22.78 -0.61 -14.72
CA GLU A 3 -22.24 -1.92 -14.37
C GLU A 3 -20.72 -1.96 -14.57
N ALA A 4 -20.23 -1.41 -15.68
CA ALA A 4 -18.79 -1.30 -15.94
C ALA A 4 -18.07 -0.42 -14.92
N LYS A 5 -18.71 0.67 -14.45
CA LYS A 5 -18.15 1.52 -13.39
C LYS A 5 -18.13 0.80 -12.04
N LEU A 6 -19.19 0.05 -11.71
CA LEU A 6 -19.26 -0.75 -10.49
C LEU A 6 -18.20 -1.85 -10.47
N LEU A 7 -18.04 -2.58 -11.57
CA LEU A 7 -16.99 -3.61 -11.70
C LEU A 7 -15.58 -2.99 -11.61
N PHE A 8 -15.37 -1.85 -12.27
CA PHE A 8 -14.11 -1.13 -12.19
C PHE A 8 -13.80 -0.68 -10.77
N ASP A 9 -14.77 -0.09 -10.06
CA ASP A 9 -14.59 0.34 -8.68
C ASP A 9 -14.28 -0.82 -7.75
N ALA A 10 -14.96 -1.97 -7.93
CA ALA A 10 -14.71 -3.17 -7.14
C ALA A 10 -13.26 -3.64 -7.26
N ASP A 11 -12.70 -3.70 -8.49
CA ASP A 11 -11.29 -4.03 -8.73
C ASP A 11 -10.33 -3.07 -8.02
N LYS A 12 -10.61 -1.76 -8.08
CA LYS A 12 -9.75 -0.74 -7.42
C LYS A 12 -9.79 -0.85 -5.91
N LEU A 13 -10.97 -1.07 -5.34
CA LEU A 13 -11.15 -1.22 -3.91
C LEU A 13 -10.36 -2.42 -3.37
N GLU A 14 -10.18 -3.50 -4.13
CA GLU A 14 -9.37 -4.66 -3.70
C GLU A 14 -7.91 -4.32 -3.36
N ALA A 15 -7.39 -3.20 -3.86
CA ALA A 15 -6.03 -2.75 -3.58
C ALA A 15 -5.90 -1.96 -2.26
N ALA A 16 -6.99 -1.70 -1.54
CA ALA A 16 -7.00 -0.87 -0.33
C ALA A 16 -7.59 -1.58 0.90
N GLY A 17 -7.32 -1.00 2.07
CA GLY A 17 -7.71 -1.53 3.38
C GLY A 17 -6.89 -2.76 3.78
N ALA A 18 -7.32 -3.46 4.84
CA ALA A 18 -6.59 -4.61 5.39
C ALA A 18 -6.23 -5.69 4.35
N ARG A 19 -7.19 -6.09 3.50
CA ARG A 19 -6.94 -7.08 2.42
C ARG A 19 -5.97 -6.54 1.38
N GLY A 20 -6.05 -5.24 1.06
CA GLY A 20 -5.15 -4.57 0.13
C GLY A 20 -3.71 -4.63 0.62
N ILE A 21 -3.47 -4.25 1.88
CA ILE A 21 -2.15 -4.30 2.53
C ILE A 21 -1.52 -5.69 2.39
N VAL A 22 -2.24 -6.75 2.80
CA VAL A 22 -1.72 -8.13 2.72
C VAL A 22 -1.39 -8.52 1.28
N ARG A 23 -2.30 -8.24 0.32
CA ARG A 23 -2.08 -8.60 -1.09
C ARG A 23 -0.89 -7.87 -1.68
N LEU A 24 -0.77 -6.57 -1.42
CA LEU A 24 0.31 -5.75 -1.94
C LEU A 24 1.66 -6.16 -1.34
N ALA A 25 1.72 -6.46 -0.04
CA ALA A 25 2.91 -6.98 0.62
C ALA A 25 3.36 -8.32 0.00
N CYS A 26 2.44 -9.24 -0.28
CA CYS A 26 2.77 -10.49 -0.99
C CYS A 26 3.34 -10.23 -2.39
N ILE A 27 2.76 -9.29 -3.15
CA ILE A 27 3.25 -8.93 -4.49
C ILE A 27 4.68 -8.36 -4.43
N VAL A 28 4.93 -7.46 -3.49
CA VAL A 28 6.26 -6.86 -3.27
C VAL A 28 7.28 -7.91 -2.84
N GLY A 29 6.89 -8.82 -1.93
CA GLY A 29 7.74 -9.93 -1.49
C GLY A 29 8.09 -10.87 -2.64
N GLU A 30 7.10 -11.27 -3.45
CA GLU A 30 7.33 -12.12 -4.63
C GLU A 30 8.25 -11.46 -5.65
N ARG A 31 8.05 -10.16 -5.92
CA ARG A 31 8.91 -9.39 -6.84
C ARG A 31 10.33 -9.29 -6.33
N SER A 32 10.52 -9.09 -5.03
CA SER A 32 11.86 -9.04 -4.42
C SER A 32 12.57 -10.39 -4.56
N GLY A 33 11.87 -11.50 -4.32
CA GLY A 33 12.42 -12.84 -4.47
C GLY A 33 12.80 -13.20 -5.92
N LYS A 34 12.00 -12.76 -6.90
CA LYS A 34 12.26 -13.01 -8.33
C LYS A 34 13.39 -12.14 -8.89
N ALA A 35 13.51 -10.89 -8.43
CA ALA A 35 14.53 -9.96 -8.91
C ALA A 35 15.92 -10.24 -8.31
N GLY A 36 15.99 -10.99 -7.20
CA GLY A 36 17.24 -11.14 -6.45
C GLY A 36 17.67 -9.85 -5.72
N GLU A 37 16.83 -8.82 -5.75
CA GLU A 37 17.03 -7.49 -5.18
C GLU A 37 15.79 -7.08 -4.39
N LYS A 38 15.95 -6.23 -3.36
CA LYS A 38 14.81 -5.75 -2.57
C LYS A 38 13.95 -4.80 -3.42
N TYR A 39 12.67 -5.10 -3.59
CA TYR A 39 11.72 -4.21 -4.29
C TYR A 39 11.12 -3.16 -3.34
N ALA A 40 10.95 -3.52 -2.07
CA ALA A 40 10.76 -2.57 -0.98
C ALA A 40 11.46 -3.09 0.29
N VAL A 41 11.81 -2.19 1.20
CA VAL A 41 12.38 -2.54 2.51
C VAL A 41 11.31 -2.34 3.59
N ILE A 42 11.29 -3.18 4.62
CA ILE A 42 10.36 -3.10 5.77
C ILE A 42 11.05 -2.44 6.97
N ASP A 43 12.37 -2.40 6.96
CA ASP A 43 13.22 -1.99 8.07
C ASP A 43 13.97 -0.71 7.68
N SER A 44 13.65 0.41 8.32
CA SER A 44 14.40 1.66 8.19
C SER A 44 15.59 1.70 9.15
N SER A 45 15.82 0.64 9.95
CA SER A 45 16.91 0.67 10.93
C SER A 45 18.25 0.77 10.21
N SER A 46 18.93 1.88 10.51
CA SER A 46 20.33 2.18 10.26
C SER A 46 21.30 1.21 10.97
N THR A 47 20.88 -0.03 11.22
CA THR A 47 21.64 -1.07 11.94
C THR A 47 22.70 -1.73 11.05
N SER A 48 22.56 -1.63 9.73
CA SER A 48 23.65 -1.92 8.80
C SER A 48 23.97 -0.63 8.06
N GLY A 49 25.19 -0.11 8.20
CA GLY A 49 25.72 1.05 7.45
C GLY A 49 25.83 0.83 5.93
N ILE A 50 24.88 0.09 5.36
CA ILE A 50 24.61 -0.02 3.94
C ILE A 50 23.50 0.99 3.68
N GLU A 51 23.89 2.11 3.08
CA GLU A 51 22.97 3.02 2.43
C GLU A 51 22.05 2.23 1.48
N THR A 52 20.79 2.01 1.88
CA THR A 52 19.73 1.57 0.96
C THR A 52 19.26 2.77 0.13
N SER A 53 20.20 3.46 -0.54
CA SER A 53 19.99 4.75 -1.22
C SER A 53 19.21 4.63 -2.55
N GLY A 54 18.22 3.73 -2.66
CA GLY A 54 17.41 3.64 -3.88
C GLY A 54 16.23 2.68 -3.88
N VAL A 55 16.01 1.88 -2.83
CA VAL A 55 14.86 0.97 -2.75
C VAL A 55 13.76 1.62 -1.90
N PRO A 56 12.52 1.73 -2.39
CA PRO A 56 11.44 2.37 -1.64
C PRO A 56 11.10 1.60 -0.36
N ASP A 57 10.60 2.31 0.65
CA ASP A 57 10.04 1.71 1.86
C ASP A 57 8.64 1.10 1.55
N ILE A 58 8.16 0.22 2.42
CA ILE A 58 6.82 -0.38 2.39
C ILE A 58 5.69 0.67 2.41
N ALA A 59 6.00 1.94 2.71
CA ALA A 59 5.13 3.09 2.46
C ALA A 59 4.64 3.20 1.00
N LEU A 60 5.39 2.65 0.02
CA LEU A 60 4.95 2.55 -1.39
C LEU A 60 3.57 1.88 -1.55
N LEU A 61 3.18 1.01 -0.61
CA LEU A 61 1.86 0.38 -0.63
C LEU A 61 0.73 1.40 -0.42
N GLN A 62 0.95 2.46 0.38
CA GLN A 62 0.00 3.56 0.55
C GLN A 62 -0.17 4.33 -0.76
N GLU A 63 0.94 4.66 -1.43
CA GLU A 63 0.92 5.36 -2.71
C GLU A 63 0.13 4.57 -3.76
N TRP A 64 0.42 3.28 -3.90
CA TRP A 64 -0.30 2.40 -4.83
C TRP A 64 -1.78 2.29 -4.52
N ALA A 65 -2.16 2.18 -3.25
CA ALA A 65 -3.57 2.17 -2.88
C ALA A 65 -4.23 3.51 -3.21
N ARG A 66 -3.58 4.64 -2.91
CA ARG A 66 -4.09 5.99 -3.21
C ARG A 66 -4.37 6.18 -4.69
N GLU A 67 -3.42 5.82 -5.55
CA GLU A 67 -3.58 5.88 -7.02
C GLU A 67 -4.79 5.07 -7.51
N ARG A 68 -5.12 3.95 -6.85
CA ARG A 68 -6.30 3.15 -7.20
C ARG A 68 -7.59 3.79 -6.71
N LEU A 69 -7.60 4.33 -5.50
CA LEU A 69 -8.78 4.99 -4.92
C LEU A 69 -9.15 6.28 -5.66
N ASP A 70 -8.17 7.04 -6.15
CA ASP A 70 -8.41 8.28 -6.91
C ASP A 70 -9.14 8.05 -8.24
N ARG A 71 -9.13 6.80 -8.73
CA ARG A 71 -9.76 6.39 -10.00
C ARG A 71 -11.20 5.90 -9.84
N LEU A 72 -11.75 5.90 -8.63
CA LEU A 72 -13.12 5.43 -8.37
C LEU A 72 -14.16 6.33 -9.06
N TYR A 73 -15.14 5.72 -9.72
CA TYR A 73 -16.16 6.44 -10.49
C TYR A 73 -17.42 6.73 -9.68
N THR A 74 -17.87 5.79 -8.84
CA THR A 74 -19.18 5.84 -8.22
C THR A 74 -19.11 6.44 -6.82
N SER A 75 -20.17 7.15 -6.40
CA SER A 75 -20.24 7.70 -5.04
C SER A 75 -20.16 6.63 -3.95
N PRO A 76 -20.83 5.45 -4.07
CA PRO A 76 -20.63 4.35 -3.13
C PRO A 76 -19.19 3.83 -3.13
N GLY A 77 -18.56 3.71 -4.31
CA GLY A 77 -17.17 3.33 -4.45
C GLY A 77 -16.25 4.27 -3.66
N ARG A 78 -16.38 5.58 -3.87
CA ARG A 78 -15.59 6.60 -3.16
C ARG A 78 -15.77 6.56 -1.64
N ARG A 79 -17.00 6.41 -1.14
CA ARG A 79 -17.25 6.28 0.31
C ARG A 79 -16.56 5.05 0.91
N LEU A 80 -16.64 3.91 0.22
CA LEU A 80 -15.97 2.69 0.66
C LEU A 80 -14.45 2.80 0.52
N GLY A 81 -13.98 3.54 -0.49
CA GLY A 81 -12.57 3.86 -0.68
C GLY A 81 -12.01 4.67 0.49
N GLU A 82 -12.74 5.69 0.94
CA GLU A 82 -12.34 6.53 2.08
C GLU A 82 -12.20 5.70 3.36
N SER A 83 -13.20 4.90 3.70
CA SER A 83 -13.14 4.03 4.89
C SER A 83 -11.98 3.02 4.83
N ARG A 84 -11.60 2.54 3.64
CA ARG A 84 -10.42 1.69 3.47
C ARG A 84 -9.11 2.47 3.56
N TRP A 85 -9.12 3.74 3.15
CA TRP A 85 -7.98 4.64 3.25
C TRP A 85 -7.68 4.99 4.71
N GLU A 86 -8.70 5.38 5.47
CA GLU A 86 -8.61 5.66 6.92
C GLU A 86 -7.95 4.49 7.66
N PHE A 87 -8.39 3.25 7.40
CA PHE A 87 -7.75 2.06 7.98
C PHE A 87 -6.27 1.94 7.62
N MET A 88 -5.90 2.24 6.38
CA MET A 88 -4.50 2.17 5.95
C MET A 88 -3.67 3.26 6.63
N GLU A 89 -4.19 4.48 6.75
CA GLU A 89 -3.50 5.56 7.47
C GLU A 89 -3.22 5.18 8.92
N GLU A 90 -4.21 4.61 9.62
CA GLU A 90 -4.02 4.10 10.99
C GLU A 90 -2.99 2.97 11.05
N PHE A 91 -3.08 2.00 10.13
CA PHE A 91 -2.13 0.90 10.05
C PHE A 91 -0.70 1.40 9.86
N PHE A 92 -0.46 2.29 8.90
CA PHE A 92 0.89 2.77 8.61
C PHE A 92 1.41 3.71 9.70
N THR A 93 0.54 4.50 10.34
CA THR A 93 0.91 5.29 11.53
C THR A 93 1.44 4.38 12.64
N GLN A 94 0.70 3.30 12.96
CA GLN A 94 1.12 2.31 13.96
C GLN A 94 2.39 1.57 13.52
N PHE A 95 2.46 1.15 12.26
CA PHE A 95 3.59 0.42 11.70
C PHE A 95 4.89 1.26 11.77
N THR A 96 4.85 2.54 11.41
CA THR A 96 6.01 3.44 11.51
C THR A 96 6.44 3.66 12.96
N ALA A 97 5.49 3.76 13.90
CA ALA A 97 5.80 3.86 15.32
C ALA A 97 6.49 2.59 15.86
N GLU A 98 6.07 1.40 15.39
CA GLU A 98 6.70 0.11 15.73
C GLU A 98 8.12 -0.03 15.18
N LEU A 99 8.44 0.62 14.05
CA LEU A 99 9.79 0.68 13.50
C LEU A 99 10.75 1.59 14.27
N GLY A 100 10.26 2.38 15.23
CA GLY A 100 11.09 3.29 16.03
C GLY A 100 11.60 4.51 15.26
N VAL A 101 10.94 4.88 14.15
CA VAL A 101 11.19 6.14 13.45
C VAL A 101 10.43 7.24 14.19
N GLU A 102 11.07 7.89 15.16
CA GLU A 102 10.58 9.16 15.69
C GLU A 102 10.70 10.22 14.56
N GLN A 103 9.60 10.92 14.26
CA GLN A 103 9.53 11.98 13.24
C GLN A 103 10.40 13.20 13.59
#